data_AF-A0A124IGU8-F1
#
_entry.id   AF-A0A124IGU8-F1
#
_cell.length_a   1.000
_cell.length_b   1.000
_cell.length_c   1.000
_cell.angle_alpha   90.00
_cell.angle_beta   90.00
_cell.angle_gamma   90.00
#
_symmetry.space_group_name_H-M   'P 1'
#
loop_
_entity.id
_entity.type
_entity.pdbx_description
1 polymer ?
#
loop_
_entity_poly.entity_id
_entity_poly.type
_entity_poly.pdbx_seq_one_letter_code
_entity_poly.pdbx_strand_id
1 'polypeptide(L)'
;MTNLRLGQIAISLGINFALWSFVGYFLGSNLDTRLGTEPWLMITGVLSGIGFTFYGFIKEIMVLGDLEKQIISKEKGKDEIKDDK
;
A
#
# COMPACT_ATOMS: atom_id res chain seq x y z
N MET A 1 3.25 -18.54 15.47
CA MET A 1 4.24 -17.81 14.64
C MET A 1 3.61 -16.60 13.93
N THR A 2 2.63 -15.93 14.53
CA THR A 2 1.91 -14.78 13.94
C THR A 2 2.65 -13.46 14.13
N ASN A 3 3.36 -13.30 15.26
CA ASN A 3 4.06 -12.05 15.61
C ASN A 3 5.20 -11.69 14.63
N LEU A 4 5.84 -12.70 14.04
CA LEU A 4 6.95 -12.48 13.09
C LEU A 4 6.45 -11.90 11.76
N ARG A 5 5.28 -12.36 11.28
CA ARG A 5 4.66 -11.85 10.04
C ARG A 5 4.18 -10.41 10.20
N LEU A 6 3.57 -10.08 11.35
CA LEU A 6 3.20 -8.68 11.64
C LEU A 6 4.43 -7.76 11.67
N GLY A 7 5.54 -8.21 12.25
CA GLY A 7 6.79 -7.46 12.26
C GLY A 7 7.32 -7.18 10.85
N GLN A 8 7.30 -8.17 9.95
CA GLN A 8 7.74 -7.97 8.57
C GLN A 8 6.88 -6.98 7.79
N ILE A 9 5.55 -7.04 7.96
CA ILE A 9 4.63 -6.10 7.32
C ILE A 9 4.83 -4.68 7.86
N ALA A 10 5.02 -4.53 9.18
CA ALA A 10 5.27 -3.22 9.79
C ALA A 10 6.59 -2.61 9.29
N ILE A 11 7.64 -3.42 9.18
CA ILE A 11 8.95 -2.97 8.68
C ILE A 11 8.87 -2.57 7.21
N SER A 12 8.22 -3.38 6.35
CA SER A 12 8.08 -3.04 4.93
C SER A 12 7.26 -1.77 4.72
N LEU A 13 6.17 -1.59 5.49
CA LEU A 13 5.37 -0.38 5.46
C LEU A 13 6.16 0.86 5.92
N GLY A 14 6.92 0.74 7.00
CA GLY A 14 7.79 1.81 7.50
C GLY A 14 8.88 2.22 6.50
N ILE A 15 9.51 1.25 5.85
CA ILE A 15 10.52 1.51 4.81
C ILE A 15 9.89 2.19 3.59
N ASN A 16 8.76 1.69 3.11
CA ASN A 16 8.03 2.31 1.99
C ASN A 16 7.62 3.75 2.33
N PHE A 17 7.11 3.97 3.54
CA PHE A 17 6.74 5.29 4.01
C PHE A 17 7.94 6.25 4.01
N ALA A 18 9.07 5.84 4.59
CA ALA A 18 10.28 6.64 4.61
C ALA A 18 10.79 6.97 3.20
N LEU A 19 10.78 5.99 2.29
CA LEU A 19 11.16 6.17 0.89
C LEU A 19 10.25 7.18 0.17
N TRP A 20 8.94 7.00 0.23
CA TRP A 20 7.99 7.90 -0.44
C TRP A 20 7.99 9.31 0.15
N SER A 21 8.13 9.45 1.47
CA SER A 21 8.30 10.77 2.10
C SER A 21 9.60 11.43 1.68
N PHE A 22 10.71 10.69 1.59
CA PHE A 22 11.99 11.24 1.14
C PHE A 22 11.96 11.67 -0.33
N VAL A 23 11.33 10.86 -1.19
CA VAL A 23 11.09 11.19 -2.60
C VAL A 23 10.21 12.45 -2.72
N GLY A 24 9.11 12.51 -1.97
CA GLY A 24 8.21 13.68 -1.95
C GLY A 24 8.91 14.95 -1.45
N TYR A 25 9.74 14.83 -0.42
CA TYR A 25 10.57 15.92 0.09
C TYR A 25 11.58 16.40 -0.96
N PHE A 26 12.35 15.49 -1.56
CA PHE A 26 13.41 15.87 -2.50
C PHE A 26 12.85 16.44 -3.81
N LEU A 27 11.80 15.82 -4.36
CA LEU A 27 11.10 16.34 -5.55
C LEU A 27 10.42 17.67 -5.25
N GLY A 28 9.71 17.77 -4.11
CA GLY A 28 9.01 18.98 -3.70
C GLY A 28 9.97 20.14 -3.44
N SER A 29 11.09 19.88 -2.75
CA SER A 29 12.13 20.88 -2.50
C SER A 29 12.80 21.35 -3.80
N ASN A 30 13.15 20.45 -4.72
CA ASN A 30 13.75 20.83 -6.00
C ASN A 30 12.79 21.69 -6.86
N LEU A 31 11.50 21.34 -6.85
CA LEU A 31 10.47 22.14 -7.51
C LEU A 31 10.26 23.50 -6.84
N ASP A 32 10.22 23.53 -5.51
CA ASP A 32 10.08 24.76 -4.73
C ASP A 32 11.22 25.74 -5.00
N THR A 33 12.47 25.28 -5.07
CA THR A 33 13.62 26.12 -5.39
C THR A 33 13.58 26.66 -6.84
N ARG A 34 12.96 25.92 -7.77
CA ARG A 34 12.79 26.37 -9.16
C ARG A 34 11.62 27.34 -9.35
N LEU A 35 10.57 27.21 -8.55
CA LEU A 35 9.34 28.02 -8.68
C LEU A 35 9.26 29.16 -7.65
N GLY A 36 10.19 29.21 -6.69
CA GLY A 36 10.19 30.21 -5.63
C GLY A 36 9.05 30.04 -4.61
N THR A 37 8.45 28.85 -4.55
CA THR A 37 7.27 28.54 -3.73
C THR A 37 7.60 27.91 -2.37
N GLU A 38 8.87 27.99 -1.94
CA GLU A 38 9.33 27.42 -0.66
C GLU A 38 8.42 27.86 0.51
N PRO A 39 7.82 26.94 1.30
CA PRO A 39 7.98 25.48 1.32
C PRO A 39 6.72 24.68 0.90
N TRP A 40 5.85 25.24 0.04
CA TRP A 40 4.52 24.66 -0.23
C TRP A 40 4.56 23.37 -1.06
N LEU A 41 5.41 23.27 -2.08
CA LEU A 41 5.51 22.04 -2.89
C LEU A 41 6.19 20.92 -2.14
N MET A 42 7.10 21.24 -1.23
CA MET A 42 7.68 20.27 -0.31
C MET A 42 6.61 19.68 0.62
N ILE A 43 5.78 20.51 1.24
CA ILE A 43 4.70 20.06 2.14
C ILE A 43 3.69 19.18 1.38
N THR A 44 3.26 19.63 0.21
CA THR A 44 2.30 18.86 -0.61
C THR A 44 2.92 17.58 -1.14
N GLY A 45 4.20 17.60 -1.54
CA GLY A 45 4.94 16.41 -1.97
C GLY A 45 5.07 15.36 -0.87
N VAL A 46 5.40 15.76 0.37
CA VAL A 46 5.44 14.85 1.52
C VAL A 46 4.05 14.29 1.84
N LEU A 47 3.02 15.14 1.87
CA LEU A 47 1.63 14.71 2.10
C LEU A 47 1.14 13.74 1.03
N SER A 48 1.47 13.98 -0.24
CA SER A 48 1.17 13.05 -1.32
C SER A 48 1.92 11.72 -1.15
N GLY A 49 3.21 11.74 -0.79
CA GLY A 49 3.97 10.52 -0.52
C GLY A 49 3.37 9.66 0.62
N ILE A 50 2.90 10.32 1.67
CA ILE A 50 2.13 9.68 2.76
C ILE A 50 0.86 9.06 2.20
N GLY A 51 0.07 9.84 1.46
CA GLY A 51 -1.18 9.37 0.85
C GLY A 51 -1.00 8.18 -0.09
N PHE A 52 0.02 8.20 -0.95
CA PHE A 52 0.35 7.10 -1.86
C PHE A 52 0.71 5.81 -1.10
N THR A 53 1.46 5.92 -0.01
CA THR A 53 1.83 4.77 0.82
C THR A 53 0.60 4.10 1.43
N PHE A 54 -0.30 4.87 2.04
CA PHE A 54 -1.54 4.34 2.62
C PHE A 54 -2.50 3.82 1.55
N TYR A 55 -2.62 4.51 0.43
CA TYR A 55 -3.46 4.09 -0.69
C TYR A 55 -3.01 2.72 -1.23
N GLY A 56 -1.72 2.53 -1.44
CA GLY A 56 -1.15 1.24 -1.88
C GLY A 56 -1.45 0.13 -0.87
N PHE A 57 -1.25 0.40 0.42
CA PHE A 57 -1.52 -0.57 1.47
C PHE A 57 -3.00 -0.99 1.56
N ILE A 58 -3.93 -0.02 1.53
CA ILE A 58 -5.37 -0.31 1.56
C ILE A 58 -5.78 -1.12 0.32
N LYS A 59 -5.26 -0.76 -0.86
CA LYS A 59 -5.53 -1.47 -2.10
C LYS A 59 -5.03 -2.92 -2.04
N GLU A 60 -3.84 -3.15 -1.50
CA GLU A 60 -3.27 -4.49 -1.34
C GLU A 60 -4.14 -5.36 -0.43
N ILE A 61 -4.58 -4.82 0.71
CA ILE A 61 -5.51 -5.51 1.62
C ILE A 61 -6.85 -5.82 0.93
N MET A 62 -7.41 -4.86 0.18
CA MET A 62 -8.68 -5.05 -0.51
C MET A 62 -8.58 -6.16 -1.58
N VAL A 63 -7.51 -6.17 -2.36
CA VAL A 63 -7.25 -7.22 -3.37
C VAL A 63 -7.07 -8.58 -2.71
N LEU A 64 -6.35 -8.65 -1.59
CA LEU A 64 -6.19 -9.88 -0.81
C LEU A 64 -7.54 -10.44 -0.34
N GLY A 65 -8.44 -9.58 0.18
CA GLY A 65 -9.78 -10.01 0.61
C GLY A 65 -10.66 -10.51 -0.54
N ASP A 66 -10.58 -9.88 -1.71
CA ASP A 66 -11.39 -10.27 -2.88
C ASP A 66 -10.91 -11.58 -3.52
N LEU A 67 -9.58 -11.83 -3.49
CA LEU A 67 -8.99 -13.11 -3.90
C LEU A 67 -9.40 -14.25 -2.97
N GLU A 68 -9.39 -14.04 -1.66
CA GLU A 68 -9.81 -15.04 -0.67
C GLU A 68 -11.27 -15.47 -0.90
N LYS A 69 -12.16 -14.49 -1.13
CA LYS A 69 -13.58 -14.75 -1.41
C LYS A 69 -13.80 -15.58 -2.68
N GLN A 70 -13.03 -15.32 -3.73
CA GLN A 70 -13.11 -16.09 -4.99
C GLN A 70 -12.61 -17.52 -4.84
N ILE A 71 -11.53 -17.74 -4.08
CA ILE A 71 -10.99 -19.07 -3.81
C ILE A 71 -12.04 -19.91 -3.06
N ILE A 72 -12.63 -19.37 -1.99
CA ILE A 72 -13.65 -20.06 -1.19
C ILE A 72 -14.88 -20.44 -2.05
N SER A 73 -15.33 -19.54 -2.93
CA SER A 73 -16.48 -19.81 -3.82
C SER A 73 -16.19 -20.91 -4.85
N LYS A 74 -14.95 -20.97 -5.35
CA LYS A 74 -14.50 -21.99 -6.33
C LYS A 74 -14.28 -23.35 -5.68
N GLU A 75 -13.91 -23.40 -4.40
CA GLU A 75 -13.77 -24.62 -3.63
C GLU A 75 -15.13 -25.25 -3.32
N LYS A 76 -16.08 -24.45 -2.80
CA LYS A 76 -17.47 -24.90 -2.57
C LYS A 76 -18.13 -25.48 -3.82
N GLY A 77 -17.99 -24.82 -4.96
CA GLY A 77 -18.57 -25.32 -6.22
C GLY A 77 -17.93 -26.62 -6.72
N LYS A 78 -16.69 -26.95 -6.31
CA LYS A 78 -16.05 -28.22 -6.66
C LYS A 78 -16.50 -29.38 -5.77
N ASP A 79 -16.82 -29.10 -4.52
CA ASP A 79 -17.30 -30.11 -3.57
C ASP A 79 -18.75 -30.52 -3.89
N GLU A 80 -19.61 -29.56 -4.28
CA GLU A 80 -20.98 -29.86 -4.73
C GLU A 80 -21.03 -30.69 -6.04
N ILE A 81 -20.04 -30.56 -6.93
CA ILE A 81 -19.95 -31.36 -8.17
C ILE A 81 -19.44 -32.79 -7.91
N LYS A 82 -18.78 -33.04 -6.78
CA LYS A 82 -18.25 -34.36 -6.42
C LYS A 82 -19.24 -35.26 -5.67
N ASP A 83 -20.21 -34.68 -4.96
CA ASP A 83 -21.23 -35.45 -4.24
C ASP A 83 -22.35 -36.01 -5.14
N ASP A 84 -22.49 -35.52 -6.38
CA ASP A 84 -23.49 -35.98 -7.36
C ASP A 84 -22.96 -37.08 -8.31
N LYS A 85 -21.85 -37.77 -7.95
CA LYS A 85 -21.20 -38.75 -8.83
C LYS A 85 -20.86 -40.08 -8.17
#